data_AF-A0A2L0BWP2-F1
#
_entry.id   AF-A0A2L0BWP2-F1
#
_cell.length_a   1.000
_cell.length_b   1.000
_cell.length_c   1.000
_cell.angle_alpha   90.00
_cell.angle_beta   90.00
_cell.angle_gamma   90.00
#
_symmetry.space_group_name_H-M   'P 1'
#
loop_
_entity.id
_entity.type
_entity.pdbx_description
1 polymer ?
#
loop_
_entity_poly.entity_id
_entity_poly.type
_entity_poly.pdbx_seq_one_letter_code
_entity_poly.pdbx_strand_id
1 'polypeptide(L)'
;VSMKTCFFPVIIGIIVWFWRRVHQLSRTPALLEYMLLALGSTLGFLDLPIEYLTLICEMPYMLLLSDIRQGVFYAMLLSFWLVFAGEHMLIQDNGEKSTLKQYWKHLSTIVIGCLSLLIFDLCERGIQLVNPFYSVWVTSIGTNLALSFIILAGISASLYFIFLCYMIWRVFKNISIKRAVLPSMSQARRLHYEGIIYRFNFLMLATVICAAVTVISFILSQVAEGQNKWDENYELELSSILH
;
A
#
# COMPACT_ATOMS: atom_id res chain seq x y z
N VAL A 1 4.58 -7.94 18.77
CA VAL A 1 6.05 -7.77 18.65
C VAL A 1 6.74 -9.05 18.17
N SER A 2 6.54 -10.21 18.80
CA SER A 2 7.17 -11.49 18.39
C SER A 2 7.02 -11.81 16.90
N MET A 3 5.82 -11.59 16.33
CA MET A 3 5.55 -11.75 14.90
C MET A 3 6.47 -10.88 14.02
N LYS A 4 6.55 -9.56 14.30
CA LYS A 4 7.44 -8.62 13.61
C LYS A 4 8.90 -9.07 13.65
N THR A 5 9.38 -9.53 14.81
CA THR A 5 10.75 -10.03 15.00
C THR A 5 11.06 -11.26 14.15
N CYS A 6 10.07 -12.13 13.93
CA CYS A 6 10.22 -13.31 13.08
C CYS A 6 10.20 -12.95 11.59
N PHE A 7 9.27 -12.09 11.17
CA PHE A 7 9.10 -11.74 9.76
C PHE A 7 10.18 -10.79 9.24
N PHE A 8 10.68 -9.87 10.06
CA PHE A 8 11.71 -8.90 9.67
C PHE A 8 12.95 -9.53 9.00
N PRO A 9 13.67 -10.50 9.62
CA PRO A 9 14.84 -11.10 8.99
C PRO A 9 14.49 -11.87 7.71
N VAL A 10 13.30 -12.48 7.64
CA VAL A 10 12.81 -13.18 6.44
C VAL A 10 12.62 -12.18 5.29
N ILE A 11 11.97 -11.04 5.55
CA ILE A 11 11.74 -9.98 4.57
C ILE A 11 13.07 -9.42 4.06
N ILE A 12 14.01 -9.12 4.96
CA ILE A 12 15.35 -8.64 4.57
C ILE A 12 16.07 -9.69 3.72
N GLY A 13 16.00 -10.97 4.10
CA GLY A 13 16.57 -12.07 3.31
C GLY A 13 16.00 -12.14 1.90
N ILE A 14 14.68 -12.00 1.75
CA ILE A 14 14.00 -12.00 0.44
C ILE A 14 14.42 -10.79 -0.39
N ILE A 15 14.50 -9.58 0.19
CA ILE A 15 14.90 -8.36 -0.52
C ILE A 15 16.34 -8.46 -1.02
N VAL A 16 17.27 -8.90 -0.17
CA VAL A 16 18.68 -9.08 -0.53
C VAL A 16 18.81 -10.14 -1.64
N TRP A 17 18.09 -11.26 -1.50
CA TRP A 17 18.06 -12.29 -2.54
C TRP A 17 17.50 -11.78 -3.86
N PHE A 18 16.37 -11.07 -3.83
CA PHE A 18 15.73 -10.48 -5.01
C PHE A 18 16.67 -9.51 -5.71
N TRP A 19 17.29 -8.60 -4.96
CA TRP A 19 18.20 -7.60 -5.53
C TRP A 19 19.46 -8.22 -6.13
N ARG A 20 20.02 -9.23 -5.47
CA ARG A 20 21.15 -10.00 -6.00
C ARG A 20 20.77 -10.69 -7.31
N ARG A 21 19.57 -11.28 -7.40
CA ARG A 21 19.09 -11.91 -8.63
C ARG A 21 18.91 -10.90 -9.75
N VAL A 22 18.36 -9.71 -9.47
CA VAL A 22 18.21 -8.64 -10.47
C VAL A 22 19.58 -8.21 -11.02
N HIS A 23 20.60 -8.07 -10.17
CA HIS A 23 21.97 -7.68 -10.59
C HIS A 23 22.71 -8.75 -11.41
N GLN A 24 22.29 -10.02 -11.32
CA GLN A 24 22.88 -11.09 -12.13
C GLN A 24 22.41 -11.04 -13.59
N LEU A 25 21.34 -10.31 -13.91
CA LEU A 25 20.90 -10.14 -15.29
C LEU A 25 21.74 -9.07 -15.99
N SER A 26 22.08 -9.29 -17.25
CA SER A 26 22.86 -8.37 -18.10
C SER A 26 22.08 -7.13 -18.57
N ARG A 27 20.90 -6.85 -17.99
CA ARG A 27 20.00 -5.74 -18.38
C ARG A 27 19.88 -4.73 -17.25
N THR A 28 19.55 -3.49 -17.58
CA THR A 28 19.19 -2.49 -16.56
C THR A 28 17.89 -2.90 -15.86
N PRO A 29 17.78 -2.76 -14.53
CA PRO A 29 16.57 -3.14 -13.81
C PRO A 29 15.35 -2.36 -14.31
N ALA A 30 14.20 -3.04 -14.36
CA ALA A 30 12.95 -2.44 -14.81
C ALA A 30 12.34 -1.55 -13.72
N LEU A 31 11.48 -0.59 -14.11
CA LEU A 31 10.80 0.28 -13.16
C LEU A 31 10.02 -0.50 -12.10
N LEU A 32 9.33 -1.58 -12.51
CA LEU A 32 8.62 -2.47 -11.58
C LEU A 32 9.54 -3.16 -10.57
N GLU A 33 10.78 -3.50 -10.95
CA GLU A 33 11.73 -4.12 -10.03
C GLU A 33 12.19 -3.11 -8.95
N TYR A 34 12.40 -1.85 -9.33
CA TYR A 34 12.67 -0.77 -8.37
C TYR A 34 11.48 -0.51 -7.44
N MET A 35 10.26 -0.49 -7.97
CA MET A 35 9.04 -0.29 -7.15
C MET A 35 8.82 -1.45 -6.18
N LEU A 36 9.08 -2.70 -6.59
CA LEU A 36 9.02 -3.87 -5.71
C LEU A 36 10.08 -3.82 -4.62
N LEU A 37 11.31 -3.37 -4.94
CA LEU A 37 12.35 -3.18 -3.93
C LEU A 37 11.96 -2.10 -2.93
N ALA A 38 11.40 -0.98 -3.40
CA ALA A 38 10.95 0.10 -2.54
C ALA A 38 9.79 -0.35 -1.63
N LEU A 39 8.82 -1.10 -2.16
CA LEU A 39 7.72 -1.68 -1.39
C LEU A 39 8.22 -2.69 -0.35
N GLY A 40 9.16 -3.57 -0.71
CA GLY A 40 9.79 -4.49 0.23
C GLY A 40 10.56 -3.74 1.32
N SER A 41 11.25 -2.66 0.97
CA SER A 41 12.01 -1.84 1.91
C SER A 41 11.08 -1.13 2.91
N THR A 42 9.94 -0.60 2.47
CA THR A 42 8.97 0.00 3.39
C THR A 42 8.23 -1.03 4.24
N LEU A 43 8.00 -2.24 3.73
CA LEU A 43 7.49 -3.35 4.54
C LEU A 43 8.52 -3.78 5.61
N GLY A 44 9.80 -3.90 5.24
CA GLY A 44 10.88 -4.14 6.21
C GLY A 44 10.98 -3.03 7.25
N PHE A 45 10.79 -1.77 6.84
CA PHE A 45 10.73 -0.64 7.77
C PHE A 45 9.50 -0.70 8.68
N LEU A 46 8.36 -1.24 8.24
CA LEU A 46 7.16 -1.43 9.06
C LEU A 46 7.28 -2.59 10.07
N ASP A 47 8.00 -3.64 9.72
CA ASP A 47 8.21 -4.83 10.57
C ASP A 47 9.45 -4.74 11.46
N LEU A 48 10.23 -3.65 11.37
CA LEU A 48 11.36 -3.44 12.27
C LEU A 48 10.87 -3.42 13.73
N PRO A 49 11.38 -4.29 14.62
CA PRO A 49 10.88 -4.41 15.99
C PRO A 49 11.44 -3.31 16.91
N ILE A 50 11.19 -2.04 16.56
CA ILE A 50 11.61 -0.84 17.30
C ILE A 50 10.95 -0.83 18.69
N GLU A 51 9.80 -1.47 18.81
CA GLU A 51 9.01 -1.55 20.03
C GLU A 51 9.77 -2.23 21.18
N TYR A 52 10.78 -3.07 20.94
CA TYR A 52 11.60 -3.59 22.03
C TYR A 52 12.40 -2.51 22.75
N LEU A 53 12.74 -1.42 22.07
CA LEU A 53 13.49 -0.33 22.69
C LEU A 53 12.64 0.39 23.75
N THR A 54 11.30 0.29 23.70
CA THR A 54 10.43 0.89 24.73
C THR A 54 10.53 0.18 26.08
N LEU A 55 11.05 -1.06 26.12
CA LEU A 55 11.34 -1.78 27.37
C LEU A 55 12.55 -1.20 28.11
N ILE A 56 13.43 -0.51 27.37
CA ILE A 56 14.71 0.01 27.90
C ILE A 56 14.61 1.51 28.14
N CYS A 57 13.93 2.23 27.24
CA CYS A 57 13.77 3.67 27.31
C CYS A 57 12.29 4.04 27.11
N GLU A 58 11.75 4.92 27.95
CA GLU A 58 10.41 5.48 27.72
C GLU A 58 10.40 6.31 26.42
N MET A 59 9.59 5.90 25.44
CA MET A 59 9.44 6.59 24.16
C MET A 59 8.00 7.01 23.92
N PRO A 60 7.60 8.23 24.31
CA PRO A 60 6.22 8.70 24.15
C PRO A 60 5.80 8.84 22.68
N TYR A 61 6.75 8.99 21.75
CA TYR A 61 6.50 9.16 20.32
C TYR A 61 6.26 7.86 19.55
N MET A 62 6.18 6.70 20.21
CA MET A 62 6.07 5.42 19.52
C MET A 62 4.79 5.31 18.67
N LEU A 63 3.65 5.80 19.15
CA LEU A 63 2.40 5.78 18.39
C LEU A 63 2.55 6.56 17.08
N LEU A 64 3.01 7.81 17.16
CA LEU A 64 3.24 8.66 16.00
C LEU A 64 4.23 8.02 15.01
N LEU A 65 5.31 7.42 15.51
CA LEU A 65 6.27 6.72 14.67
C LEU A 65 5.64 5.52 13.95
N SER A 66 4.78 4.75 14.64
CA SER A 66 4.05 3.64 14.04
C SER A 66 3.10 4.10 12.93
N ASP A 67 2.37 5.20 13.15
CA ASP A 67 1.47 5.75 12.12
C ASP A 67 2.24 6.22 10.90
N ILE A 68 3.37 6.92 11.11
CA ILE A 68 4.24 7.36 10.00
C ILE A 68 4.75 6.16 9.20
N ARG A 69 5.19 5.09 9.88
CA ARG A 69 5.66 3.86 9.22
C ARG A 69 4.56 3.22 8.38
N GLN A 70 3.36 3.11 8.92
CA GLN A 70 2.19 2.59 8.20
C GLN A 70 1.81 3.48 7.02
N GLY A 71 1.76 4.79 7.21
CA GLY A 71 1.47 5.77 6.17
C GLY A 71 2.46 5.69 5.00
N VAL A 72 3.75 5.57 5.28
CA VAL A 72 4.80 5.38 4.26
C VAL A 72 4.62 4.06 3.49
N PHE A 73 4.29 2.97 4.20
CA PHE A 73 4.00 1.70 3.55
C PHE A 73 2.78 1.79 2.62
N TYR A 74 1.66 2.35 3.09
CA TYR A 74 0.46 2.52 2.27
C TYR A 74 0.70 3.44 1.07
N ALA A 75 1.42 4.55 1.24
CA ALA A 75 1.79 5.43 0.14
C ALA A 75 2.56 4.69 -0.95
N MET A 76 3.53 3.85 -0.57
CA MET A 76 4.30 3.04 -1.51
C MET A 76 3.47 1.93 -2.15
N LEU A 77 2.57 1.29 -1.41
CA LEU A 77 1.66 0.26 -1.94
C LEU A 77 0.72 0.85 -2.99
N LEU A 78 0.09 1.99 -2.71
CA LEU A 78 -0.81 2.67 -3.65
C LEU A 78 -0.04 3.15 -4.90
N SER A 79 1.19 3.63 -4.70
CA SER A 79 2.08 4.01 -5.79
C SER A 79 2.48 2.83 -6.67
N PHE A 80 2.80 1.68 -6.04
CA PHE A 80 3.10 0.44 -6.74
C PHE A 80 1.93 0.00 -7.63
N TRP A 81 0.70 -0.03 -7.10
CA TRP A 81 -0.48 -0.42 -7.89
C TRP A 81 -0.73 0.46 -9.10
N LEU A 82 -0.54 1.77 -8.94
CA LEU A 82 -0.73 2.72 -10.03
C LEU A 82 0.33 2.52 -11.13
N VAL A 83 1.60 2.43 -10.74
CA VAL A 83 2.70 2.19 -11.69
C VAL A 83 2.55 0.82 -12.34
N PHE A 84 2.14 -0.21 -11.58
CA PHE A 84 1.89 -1.55 -12.10
C PHE A 84 0.79 -1.58 -13.16
N ALA A 85 -0.38 -0.98 -12.87
CA ALA A 85 -1.46 -0.87 -13.85
C ALA A 85 -1.02 -0.05 -15.07
N GLY A 86 -0.21 1.00 -14.87
CA GLY A 86 0.32 1.85 -15.92
C GLY A 86 1.28 1.17 -16.86
N GLU A 87 2.24 0.43 -16.33
CA GLU A 87 3.24 -0.30 -17.12
C GLU A 87 2.57 -1.34 -18.02
N HIS A 88 1.60 -2.07 -17.47
CA HIS A 88 0.83 -3.06 -18.23
C HIS A 88 -0.09 -2.45 -19.29
N MET A 89 -0.41 -1.16 -19.20
CA MET A 89 -1.10 -0.40 -20.23
C MET A 89 -0.12 0.09 -21.33
N LEU A 90 1.07 0.59 -20.96
CA LEU A 90 2.03 1.19 -21.90
C LEU A 90 2.84 0.18 -22.72
N ILE A 91 3.04 -1.05 -22.20
CA ILE A 91 3.65 -2.17 -22.95
C ILE A 91 2.91 -2.43 -24.29
N GLN A 92 1.69 -1.91 -24.47
CA GLN A 92 0.89 -2.07 -25.68
C GLN A 92 1.00 -0.92 -26.69
N ASP A 93 1.39 0.29 -26.26
CA ASP A 93 1.22 1.50 -27.09
C ASP A 93 2.54 2.18 -27.52
N ASN A 94 3.68 2.02 -26.82
CA ASN A 94 5.00 2.49 -27.31
C ASN A 94 6.17 1.85 -26.55
N GLY A 95 7.23 1.46 -27.27
CA GLY A 95 8.45 0.85 -26.71
C GLY A 95 9.41 1.84 -26.03
N GLU A 96 8.90 2.97 -25.53
CA GLU A 96 9.71 3.96 -24.82
C GLU A 96 9.99 3.51 -23.38
N LYS A 97 11.17 3.86 -22.86
CA LYS A 97 11.56 3.52 -21.50
C LYS A 97 10.66 4.26 -20.52
N SER A 98 9.90 3.51 -19.73
CA SER A 98 9.03 4.03 -18.69
C SER A 98 9.83 4.82 -17.64
N THR A 99 9.52 6.10 -17.50
CA THR A 99 10.09 6.94 -16.44
C THR A 99 9.00 7.34 -15.46
N LEU A 100 9.35 7.45 -14.17
CA LEU A 100 8.42 7.90 -13.12
C LEU A 100 7.78 9.26 -13.43
N LYS A 101 8.44 10.10 -14.25
CA LYS A 101 7.94 11.40 -14.69
C LYS A 101 6.61 11.29 -15.42
N GLN A 102 6.36 10.21 -16.17
CA GLN A 102 5.10 10.00 -16.88
C GLN A 102 3.91 9.80 -15.93
N TYR A 103 4.16 9.24 -14.75
CA TYR A 103 3.16 8.98 -13.72
C TYR A 103 3.04 10.09 -12.67
N TRP A 104 3.87 11.14 -12.75
CA TRP A 104 4.00 12.16 -11.70
C TRP A 104 2.68 12.84 -11.34
N LYS A 105 1.83 13.13 -12.32
CA LYS A 105 0.51 13.76 -12.09
C LYS A 105 -0.44 12.88 -11.27
N HIS A 106 -0.32 11.57 -11.37
CA HIS A 106 -1.15 10.63 -10.63
C HIS A 106 -0.53 10.31 -9.27
N LEU A 107 0.80 10.20 -9.23
CA LEU A 107 1.57 10.04 -8.00
C LEU A 107 1.40 11.25 -7.06
N SER A 108 1.32 12.47 -7.61
CA SER A 108 1.11 13.68 -6.81
C SER A 108 -0.20 13.64 -6.02
N THR A 109 -1.26 13.03 -6.56
CA THR A 109 -2.53 12.88 -5.83
C THR A 109 -2.36 12.03 -4.57
N ILE A 110 -1.59 10.93 -4.67
CA ILE A 110 -1.27 10.06 -3.52
C ILE A 110 -0.44 10.83 -2.50
N VAL A 111 0.60 11.52 -2.96
CA VAL A 111 1.50 12.30 -2.10
C VAL A 111 0.74 13.39 -1.36
N ILE A 112 -0.16 14.13 -2.03
CA ILE A 112 -0.98 15.17 -1.40
C ILE A 112 -1.91 14.56 -0.34
N GLY A 113 -2.54 13.42 -0.63
CA GLY A 113 -3.40 12.72 0.34
C GLY A 113 -2.64 12.25 1.57
N CYS A 114 -1.53 11.56 1.38
CA CYS A 114 -0.69 11.07 2.47
C CYS A 114 -0.06 12.23 3.27
N LEU A 115 0.36 13.31 2.63
CA LEU A 115 0.88 14.49 3.31
C LEU A 115 -0.20 15.18 4.15
N SER A 116 -1.44 15.24 3.65
CA SER A 116 -2.57 15.80 4.39
C SER A 116 -2.87 15.01 5.66
N LEU A 117 -2.89 13.67 5.58
CA LEU A 117 -3.05 12.79 6.74
C LEU A 117 -1.86 12.89 7.70
N LEU A 118 -0.64 12.96 7.18
CA LEU A 118 0.56 13.13 8.01
C LEU A 118 0.52 14.45 8.81
N ILE A 119 0.10 15.55 8.18
CA ILE A 119 -0.05 16.83 8.87
C ILE A 119 -1.13 16.72 9.95
N PHE A 120 -2.26 16.06 9.65
CA PHE A 120 -3.30 15.80 10.64
C PHE A 120 -2.77 15.00 11.84
N ASP A 121 -2.06 13.90 11.61
CA ASP A 121 -1.48 13.06 12.67
C ASP A 121 -0.44 13.84 13.49
N LEU A 122 0.37 14.69 12.86
CA LEU A 122 1.33 15.55 13.56
C LEU A 122 0.63 16.62 14.41
N CYS A 123 -0.48 17.18 13.92
CA CYS A 123 -1.28 18.14 14.69
C CYS A 123 -1.98 17.49 15.88
N GLU A 124 -2.51 16.28 15.74
CA GLU A 124 -3.22 15.59 16.82
C GLU A 124 -2.23 14.87 17.76
N ARG A 125 -1.54 13.84 17.26
CA ARG A 125 -0.66 12.96 18.05
C ARG A 125 0.70 13.60 18.34
N GLY A 126 1.19 14.48 17.49
CA GLY A 126 2.46 15.19 17.73
C GLY A 126 2.37 16.17 18.91
N ILE A 127 1.26 16.90 19.05
CA ILE A 127 1.05 17.82 20.18
C ILE A 127 0.75 17.05 21.47
N GLN A 128 0.11 15.88 21.37
CA GLN A 128 -0.13 14.99 22.51
C GLN A 128 1.15 14.52 23.23
N LEU A 129 2.31 14.58 22.56
CA LEU A 129 3.61 14.29 23.19
C LEU A 129 3.99 15.29 24.28
N VAL A 130 3.57 16.55 24.14
CA VAL A 130 3.83 17.61 25.12
C VAL A 130 2.65 17.75 26.07
N ASN A 131 1.42 17.63 25.56
CA ASN A 131 0.21 17.72 26.37
C ASN A 131 -0.73 16.54 26.06
N PRO A 132 -0.74 15.49 26.90
CA PRO A 132 -1.59 14.31 26.70
C PRO A 132 -3.10 14.60 26.64
N PHE A 133 -3.54 15.73 27.21
CA PHE A 133 -4.94 16.16 27.20
C PHE A 133 -5.29 17.05 26.00
N TYR A 134 -4.33 17.31 25.11
CA TYR A 134 -4.60 18.05 23.89
C TYR A 134 -5.49 17.24 22.95
N SER A 135 -6.50 17.92 22.42
CA SER A 135 -7.34 17.39 21.35
C SER A 135 -7.62 18.53 20.37
N VAL A 136 -7.28 18.29 19.09
CA VAL A 136 -7.48 19.25 18.00
C VAL A 136 -8.96 19.66 17.86
N TRP A 137 -9.86 18.77 18.29
CA TRP A 137 -11.31 18.88 18.23
C TRP A 137 -11.93 19.87 19.23
N VAL A 138 -11.17 20.31 20.23
CA VAL A 138 -11.67 21.21 21.29
C VAL A 138 -11.71 22.66 20.80
N THR A 139 -10.77 23.06 19.96
CA THR A 139 -10.69 24.43 19.43
C THR A 139 -11.38 24.55 18.08
N SER A 140 -12.20 25.58 17.89
CA SER A 140 -12.91 25.81 16.60
C SER A 140 -11.96 25.92 15.40
N ILE A 141 -10.82 26.59 15.58
CA ILE A 141 -9.78 26.72 14.54
C ILE A 141 -9.14 25.37 14.24
N GLY A 142 -8.78 24.60 15.29
CA GLY A 142 -8.20 23.26 15.16
C GLY A 142 -9.14 22.30 14.45
N THR A 143 -10.41 22.24 14.85
CA THR A 143 -11.43 21.38 14.23
C THR A 143 -11.62 21.69 12.74
N ASN A 144 -11.72 22.97 12.37
CA ASN A 144 -11.86 23.35 10.96
C ASN A 144 -10.65 22.92 10.13
N LEU A 145 -9.45 23.06 10.68
CA LEU A 145 -8.20 22.68 10.02
C LEU A 145 -8.05 21.15 9.91
N ALA A 146 -8.37 20.41 10.97
CA ALA A 146 -8.40 18.95 10.99
C ALA A 146 -9.38 18.39 9.96
N LEU A 147 -10.63 18.87 9.96
CA LEU A 147 -11.64 18.49 8.98
C LEU A 147 -11.19 18.82 7.55
N SER A 148 -10.54 19.97 7.33
CA SER A 148 -10.02 20.33 6.00
C SER A 148 -9.00 19.30 5.48
N PHE A 149 -8.07 18.85 6.32
CA PHE A 149 -7.09 17.83 5.93
C PHE A 149 -7.73 16.47 5.69
N ILE A 150 -8.68 16.05 6.52
CA ILE A 150 -9.41 14.79 6.35
C ILE A 150 -10.22 14.81 5.05
N ILE A 151 -10.93 15.91 4.77
CA ILE A 151 -11.71 16.06 3.53
C ILE A 151 -10.78 16.06 2.31
N LEU A 152 -9.65 16.77 2.36
CA LEU A 152 -8.67 16.78 1.28
C LEU A 152 -8.10 15.38 1.01
N ALA A 153 -7.75 14.65 2.07
CA ALA A 153 -7.33 13.26 1.98
C ALA A 153 -8.42 12.37 1.36
N GLY A 154 -9.67 12.50 1.80
CA GLY A 154 -10.81 11.75 1.27
C GLY A 154 -11.07 12.00 -0.22
N ILE A 155 -10.99 13.27 -0.66
CA ILE A 155 -11.11 13.63 -2.09
C ILE A 155 -9.95 13.00 -2.89
N SER A 156 -8.72 13.11 -2.39
CA SER A 156 -7.55 12.54 -3.07
C SER A 156 -7.63 11.01 -3.20
N ALA A 157 -8.09 10.32 -2.15
CA ALA A 157 -8.30 8.87 -2.15
C ALA A 157 -9.40 8.46 -3.13
N SER A 158 -10.50 9.22 -3.18
CA SER A 158 -11.61 8.98 -4.12
C SER A 158 -11.17 9.15 -5.58
N LEU A 159 -10.43 10.22 -5.88
CA LEU A 159 -9.85 10.45 -7.21
C LEU A 159 -8.88 9.33 -7.61
N TYR A 160 -8.01 8.92 -6.69
CA TYR A 160 -7.11 7.79 -6.89
C TYR A 160 -7.88 6.50 -7.20
N PHE A 161 -8.91 6.18 -6.42
CA PHE A 161 -9.69 4.95 -6.59
C PHE A 161 -10.40 4.89 -7.94
N ILE A 162 -11.09 5.99 -8.33
CA ILE A 162 -11.75 6.08 -9.64
C ILE A 162 -10.73 5.89 -10.77
N PHE A 163 -9.57 6.53 -10.64
CA PHE A 163 -8.51 6.44 -11.64
C PHE A 163 -7.94 5.02 -11.74
N LEU A 164 -7.66 4.36 -10.60
CA LEU A 164 -7.16 2.99 -10.56
C LEU A 164 -8.17 2.03 -11.19
N CYS A 165 -9.46 2.15 -10.86
CA CYS A 165 -10.53 1.36 -11.47
C CYS A 165 -10.60 1.55 -12.99
N TYR A 166 -10.49 2.79 -13.47
CA TYR A 166 -10.44 3.10 -14.90
C TYR A 166 -9.23 2.44 -15.58
N MET A 167 -8.05 2.53 -14.98
CA MET A 167 -6.84 1.90 -15.53
C MET A 167 -6.95 0.38 -15.59
N ILE A 168 -7.42 -0.24 -14.51
CA ILE A 168 -7.61 -1.70 -14.44
C ILE A 168 -8.61 -2.14 -15.51
N TRP A 169 -9.76 -1.45 -15.64
CA TRP A 169 -10.73 -1.72 -16.70
C TRP A 169 -10.09 -1.65 -18.08
N ARG A 170 -9.32 -0.59 -18.35
CA ARG A 170 -8.65 -0.39 -19.63
C ARG A 170 -7.64 -1.50 -19.92
N VAL A 171 -6.86 -1.93 -18.93
CA VAL A 171 -5.93 -3.05 -19.07
C VAL A 171 -6.68 -4.34 -19.39
N PHE A 172 -7.77 -4.66 -18.70
CA PHE A 172 -8.60 -5.83 -19.01
C PHE A 172 -9.20 -5.76 -20.43
N LYS A 173 -9.72 -4.61 -20.84
CA LYS A 173 -10.25 -4.41 -22.19
C LYS A 173 -9.17 -4.64 -23.25
N ASN A 174 -7.98 -4.08 -23.05
CA ASN A 174 -6.88 -4.25 -24.00
C ASN A 174 -6.36 -5.69 -24.05
N ILE A 175 -6.28 -6.37 -22.90
CA ILE A 175 -5.93 -7.80 -22.84
C ILE A 175 -6.95 -8.62 -23.63
N SER A 176 -8.25 -8.33 -23.47
CA SER A 176 -9.31 -9.02 -24.22
C SER A 176 -9.16 -8.86 -25.74
N ILE A 177 -8.90 -7.63 -26.20
CA ILE A 177 -8.68 -7.34 -27.63
C ILE A 177 -7.41 -8.04 -28.13
N LYS A 178 -6.28 -7.94 -27.41
CA LYS A 178 -5.02 -8.61 -27.78
C LYS A 178 -5.17 -10.13 -27.80
N ARG A 179 -5.96 -10.70 -26.90
CA ARG A 179 -6.22 -12.15 -26.85
C ARG A 179 -6.90 -12.66 -28.11
N ALA A 180 -7.75 -11.86 -28.75
CA ALA A 180 -8.36 -12.21 -30.04
C ALA A 180 -7.34 -12.26 -31.20
N VAL A 181 -6.23 -11.52 -31.10
CA VAL A 181 -5.18 -11.43 -32.14
C VAL A 181 -3.97 -12.33 -31.85
N LEU A 182 -3.86 -12.92 -30.64
CA LEU A 182 -2.81 -13.89 -30.30
C LEU A 182 -2.65 -15.07 -31.27
N PRO A 183 -3.71 -15.70 -31.83
CA PRO A 183 -3.54 -16.87 -32.70
C PRO A 183 -2.91 -16.56 -34.06
N SER A 184 -2.84 -15.29 -34.48
CA SER A 184 -2.18 -14.88 -35.73
C SER A 184 -0.71 -14.48 -35.56
N MET A 185 -0.16 -14.54 -34.33
CA MET A 185 1.23 -14.17 -34.04
C MET A 185 2.18 -15.38 -34.06
N SER A 186 3.47 -15.12 -34.26
CA SER A 186 4.51 -16.16 -34.13
C SER A 186 4.56 -16.76 -32.72
N GLN A 187 4.85 -18.06 -32.63
CA GLN A 187 4.78 -18.84 -31.39
C GLN A 187 5.62 -18.23 -30.25
N ALA A 188 6.84 -17.75 -30.54
CA ALA A 188 7.72 -17.13 -29.54
C ALA A 188 7.12 -15.82 -28.98
N ARG A 189 6.49 -15.01 -29.82
CA ARG A 189 5.84 -13.75 -29.41
C ARG A 189 4.57 -14.02 -28.62
N ARG A 190 3.77 -15.00 -29.05
CA ARG A 190 2.57 -15.45 -28.35
C ARG A 190 2.89 -15.87 -26.92
N LEU A 191 3.89 -16.73 -26.74
CA LEU A 191 4.25 -17.27 -25.42
C LEU A 191 4.77 -16.19 -24.47
N HIS A 192 5.50 -15.19 -24.98
CA HIS A 192 5.92 -14.02 -24.22
C HIS A 192 4.72 -13.19 -23.72
N TYR A 193 3.76 -12.88 -24.59
CA TYR A 193 2.57 -12.11 -24.21
C TYR A 193 1.63 -12.89 -23.29
N GLU A 194 1.43 -14.18 -23.52
CA GLU A 194 0.65 -15.05 -22.63
C GLU A 194 1.28 -15.06 -21.22
N GLY A 195 2.61 -15.11 -21.12
CA GLY A 195 3.32 -15.01 -19.84
C GLY A 195 3.10 -13.67 -19.13
N ILE A 196 3.12 -12.55 -19.86
CA ILE A 196 2.84 -11.22 -19.28
C ILE A 196 1.40 -11.14 -18.77
N ILE A 197 0.42 -11.59 -19.56
CA ILE A 197 -1.00 -11.58 -19.20
C ILE A 197 -1.26 -12.47 -17.97
N TYR A 198 -0.64 -13.65 -17.93
CA TYR A 198 -0.77 -14.57 -16.80
C TYR A 198 -0.25 -13.96 -15.50
N ARG A 199 0.96 -13.35 -15.52
CA ARG A 199 1.54 -12.69 -14.34
C ARG A 199 0.67 -11.55 -13.84
N PHE A 200 0.14 -10.75 -14.76
CA PHE A 200 -0.79 -9.66 -14.43
C PHE A 200 -2.05 -10.20 -13.75
N ASN A 201 -2.73 -11.17 -14.36
CA ASN A 201 -3.96 -11.74 -13.82
C ASN A 201 -3.74 -12.43 -12.47
N PHE A 202 -2.63 -13.15 -12.31
CA PHE A 202 -2.28 -13.80 -11.05
C PHE A 202 -2.11 -12.78 -9.93
N LEU A 203 -1.32 -11.73 -10.16
CA LEU A 203 -1.08 -10.70 -9.14
C LEU A 203 -2.37 -9.93 -8.82
N MET A 204 -3.17 -9.61 -9.85
CA MET A 204 -4.43 -8.91 -9.66
C MET A 204 -5.43 -9.74 -8.84
N LEU A 205 -5.58 -11.03 -9.16
CA LEU A 205 -6.47 -11.94 -8.43
C LEU A 205 -6.04 -12.06 -6.96
N ALA A 206 -4.76 -12.31 -6.71
CA ALA A 206 -4.21 -12.41 -5.35
C ALA A 206 -4.51 -11.14 -4.53
N THR A 207 -4.45 -9.98 -5.19
CA THR A 207 -4.68 -8.69 -4.54
C THR A 207 -6.15 -8.44 -4.24
N VAL A 208 -7.06 -8.76 -5.17
CA VAL A 208 -8.50 -8.64 -4.91
C VAL A 208 -8.91 -9.58 -3.78
N ILE A 209 -8.38 -10.81 -3.75
CA ILE A 209 -8.62 -11.76 -2.65
C ILE A 209 -8.10 -11.19 -1.34
N CYS A 210 -6.85 -10.70 -1.33
CA CYS A 210 -6.25 -10.10 -0.13
C CYS A 210 -7.09 -8.92 0.38
N ALA A 211 -7.43 -7.97 -0.49
CA ALA A 211 -8.25 -6.82 -0.13
C ALA A 211 -9.65 -7.21 0.35
N ALA A 212 -10.29 -8.20 -0.28
CA ALA A 212 -11.59 -8.71 0.13
C ALA A 212 -11.53 -9.35 1.52
N VAL A 213 -10.52 -10.17 1.77
CA VAL A 213 -10.27 -10.76 3.10
C VAL A 213 -10.06 -9.65 4.12
N THR A 214 -9.20 -8.65 3.85
CA THR A 214 -8.98 -7.51 4.77
C THR A 214 -10.28 -6.78 5.11
N VAL A 215 -11.11 -6.47 4.11
CA VAL A 215 -12.37 -5.74 4.33
C VAL A 215 -13.39 -6.59 5.10
N ILE A 216 -13.55 -7.87 4.74
CA ILE A 216 -14.46 -8.79 5.44
C ILE A 216 -14.01 -8.95 6.89
N SER A 217 -12.73 -9.21 7.11
CA SER A 217 -12.09 -9.30 8.43
C SER A 217 -12.33 -8.04 9.25
N PHE A 218 -12.13 -6.86 8.66
CA PHE A 218 -12.39 -5.59 9.34
C PHE A 218 -13.87 -5.42 9.74
N ILE A 219 -14.80 -5.69 8.82
CA ILE A 219 -16.24 -5.60 9.11
C ILE A 219 -16.64 -6.56 10.23
N LEU A 220 -16.14 -7.80 10.21
CA LEU A 220 -16.41 -8.78 11.26
C LEU A 220 -15.87 -8.31 12.62
N SER A 221 -14.68 -7.72 12.65
CA SER A 221 -14.10 -7.15 13.88
C SER A 221 -14.97 -6.03 14.45
N GLN A 222 -15.43 -5.11 13.60
CA GLN A 222 -16.29 -4.00 14.03
C GLN A 222 -17.66 -4.47 14.54
N VAL A 223 -18.25 -5.50 13.90
CA VAL A 223 -19.51 -6.11 14.36
C VAL A 223 -19.31 -6.86 15.68
N ALA A 224 -18.21 -7.61 15.80
CA ALA A 224 -17.89 -8.35 17.02
C ALA A 224 -17.63 -7.42 18.21
N GLU A 225 -16.88 -6.33 18.05
CA GLU A 225 -16.70 -5.31 19.10
C GLU A 225 -18.04 -4.67 19.51
N GLY A 226 -18.96 -4.50 18.55
CA GLY A 226 -20.33 -4.06 18.83
C GLY A 226 -21.14 -5.06 19.65
N GLN A 227 -20.99 -6.37 19.40
CA GLN A 227 -21.70 -7.44 20.12
C GLN A 227 -21.06 -7.79 21.47
N ASN A 228 -19.74 -7.69 21.62
CA ASN A 228 -19.02 -7.99 22.86
C ASN A 228 -19.39 -7.01 24.00
N LYS A 229 -19.96 -5.84 23.66
CA LYS A 229 -20.57 -4.92 24.63
C LYS A 229 -21.87 -5.44 25.27
N TRP A 230 -22.47 -6.52 24.75
CA TRP A 230 -23.80 -7.01 25.12
C TRP A 230 -23.81 -8.44 25.67
N ASP A 231 -22.76 -9.24 25.45
CA ASP A 231 -22.71 -10.63 25.91
C ASP A 231 -21.32 -10.96 26.48
N GLU A 232 -21.22 -11.19 27.79
CA GLU A 232 -19.95 -11.40 28.53
C GLU A 232 -19.32 -12.80 28.31
N ASN A 233 -19.82 -13.64 27.39
CA ASN A 233 -19.56 -15.09 27.42
C ASN A 233 -18.79 -15.71 26.24
N TYR A 234 -18.09 -14.95 25.38
CA TYR A 234 -17.21 -15.55 24.36
C TYR A 234 -15.81 -14.89 24.31
N GLU A 235 -14.85 -15.47 25.04
CA GLU A 235 -13.41 -15.13 25.01
C GLU A 235 -12.69 -15.63 23.75
N LEU A 236 -13.19 -15.29 22.56
CA LEU A 236 -12.36 -15.32 21.35
C LEU A 236 -12.08 -13.87 20.96
N GLU A 237 -10.90 -13.36 21.33
CA GLU A 237 -10.40 -12.04 20.91
C GLU A 237 -10.10 -12.04 19.41
N LEU A 238 -11.16 -12.01 18.61
CA LEU A 238 -11.11 -11.97 17.15
C LEU A 238 -10.36 -10.72 16.64
N SER A 239 -10.31 -9.66 17.47
CA SER A 239 -9.50 -8.45 17.28
C SER A 239 -7.99 -8.71 17.30
N SER A 240 -7.51 -9.66 18.12
CA SER A 240 -6.08 -10.01 18.21
C SER A 240 -5.59 -10.88 17.05
N ILE A 241 -6.48 -11.66 16.44
CA ILE A 241 -6.20 -12.50 15.26
C ILE A 241 -6.04 -11.64 13.99
N LEU A 242 -6.62 -10.44 13.99
CA LEU A 242 -6.63 -9.53 12.84
C LEU A 242 -5.37 -8.65 12.72
N HIS A 243 -4.59 -8.52 13.80
CA HIS A 243 -3.55 -7.49 13.98
C HIS A 243 -2.11 -7.99 13.81
#